data_AF-A0A7S0PVQ4-F1
#
_entry.id   AF-A0A7S0PVQ4-F1
#
_cell.length_a   1.000
_cell.length_b   1.000
_cell.length_c   1.000
_cell.angle_alpha   90.00
_cell.angle_beta   90.00
_cell.angle_gamma   90.00
#
_symmetry.space_group_name_H-M   'P 1'
#
loop_
_entity.id
_entity.type
_entity.pdbx_description
1 polymer ?
#
loop_
_entity_poly.entity_id
_entity_poly.type
_entity_poly.pdbx_seq_one_letter_code
_entity_poly.pdbx_strand_id
1 'polypeptide(L)'
;IIIMSNEEEFVDYDDEDVQVETKAEEKDIKKGHYVGIHTSNFKDFVLKPELLRAVVDCGFEHPSEVQHECIPQAVLGMDIICQAKSGMGKTAVFVLATLHLLAPVAGGVQVGVLCH
;
A
#
# COMPACT_ATOMS: atom_id res chain seq x y z
N ILE A 1 5.85 -15.91 9.74
CA ILE A 1 6.59 -15.89 8.46
C ILE A 1 5.58 -16.14 7.36
N ILE A 2 5.15 -15.09 6.66
CA ILE A 2 4.40 -15.23 5.41
C ILE A 2 5.46 -15.18 4.30
N ILE A 3 5.57 -16.25 3.52
CA ILE A 3 6.47 -16.32 2.35
C ILE A 3 5.62 -15.99 1.12
N MET A 4 5.93 -14.88 0.45
CA MET A 4 5.24 -14.49 -0.79
C MET A 4 6.05 -14.97 -2.00
N SER A 5 5.68 -16.13 -2.53
CA SER A 5 6.21 -16.67 -3.80
C SER A 5 5.29 -16.20 -4.93
N ASN A 6 5.79 -15.36 -5.85
CA ASN A 6 5.06 -15.04 -7.07
C ASN A 6 5.89 -15.54 -8.26
N GLU A 7 5.50 -16.70 -8.82
CA GLU A 7 5.96 -17.20 -10.12
C GLU A 7 5.07 -16.61 -11.23
N GLU A 8 5.70 -16.30 -12.37
CA GLU A 8 5.27 -15.40 -13.46
C GLU A 8 4.13 -15.92 -14.36
N GLU A 9 3.38 -15.01 -14.99
CA GLU A 9 2.87 -15.23 -16.36
C GLU A 9 2.74 -13.88 -17.10
N PHE A 10 3.60 -13.66 -18.11
CA PHE A 10 3.50 -12.54 -19.06
C PHE A 10 2.60 -12.96 -20.23
N VAL A 11 1.64 -12.12 -20.64
CA VAL A 11 0.77 -12.41 -21.80
C VAL A 11 0.83 -11.26 -22.80
N ASP A 12 1.33 -11.54 -24.01
CA ASP A 12 1.35 -10.65 -25.18
C ASP A 12 -0.08 -10.38 -25.70
N TYR A 13 -0.35 -9.16 -26.16
CA TYR A 13 -1.62 -8.83 -26.83
C TYR A 13 -1.38 -8.04 -28.12
N ASP A 14 -1.94 -8.56 -29.23
CA ASP A 14 -2.12 -7.89 -30.52
C ASP A 14 -3.39 -6.99 -30.50
N ASP A 15 -3.27 -5.78 -31.07
CA ASP A 15 -4.26 -4.69 -31.09
C ASP A 15 -5.42 -4.91 -32.10
N GLU A 16 -6.70 -4.86 -31.68
CA GLU A 16 -7.84 -4.35 -32.50
C GLU A 16 -9.02 -3.81 -31.63
N ASP A 17 -9.48 -2.59 -31.96
CA ASP A 17 -10.40 -1.70 -31.21
C ASP A 17 -11.92 -1.92 -31.37
N VAL A 18 -12.73 -1.59 -30.33
CA VAL A 18 -14.14 -1.13 -30.49
C VAL A 18 -14.53 -0.01 -29.47
N GLN A 19 -15.13 1.08 -29.98
CA GLN A 19 -15.51 2.34 -29.27
C GLN A 19 -16.94 2.35 -28.69
N VAL A 20 -17.15 3.09 -27.58
CA VAL A 20 -18.46 3.69 -27.17
C VAL A 20 -18.21 5.00 -26.39
N GLU A 21 -18.94 6.06 -26.75
CA GLU A 21 -18.87 7.44 -26.21
C GLU A 21 -19.77 7.70 -24.98
N THR A 22 -19.25 8.44 -23.99
CA THR A 22 -19.99 9.39 -23.12
C THR A 22 -19.09 10.62 -22.85
N LYS A 23 -19.64 11.85 -22.93
CA LYS A 23 -18.98 13.15 -22.63
C LYS A 23 -19.59 13.67 -21.30
N ALA A 24 -18.87 14.25 -20.34
CA ALA A 24 -17.66 15.07 -20.42
C ALA A 24 -16.63 14.76 -19.30
N GLU A 25 -15.40 14.53 -19.77
CA GLU A 25 -14.09 14.88 -19.19
C GLU A 25 -13.61 14.16 -17.91
N GLU A 26 -13.73 12.83 -17.93
CA GLU A 26 -12.79 11.88 -17.34
C GLU A 26 -12.00 11.20 -18.48
N LYS A 27 -10.66 11.18 -18.41
CA LYS A 27 -9.85 10.35 -19.33
C LYS A 27 -9.70 8.95 -18.71
N ASP A 28 -10.71 8.12 -18.94
CA ASP A 28 -10.71 6.69 -18.64
C ASP A 28 -10.02 5.88 -19.75
N ILE A 29 -8.91 5.23 -19.40
CA ILE A 29 -8.27 4.19 -20.21
C ILE A 29 -8.94 2.85 -19.83
N LYS A 30 -9.53 2.15 -20.80
CA LYS A 30 -10.32 0.93 -20.57
C LYS A 30 -9.45 -0.30 -20.22
N LYS A 31 -9.62 -0.76 -18.98
CA LYS A 31 -9.66 -2.14 -18.46
C LYS A 31 -9.00 -3.26 -19.29
N GLY A 32 -7.74 -3.53 -18.98
CA GLY A 32 -7.22 -4.90 -18.91
C GLY A 32 -7.79 -5.62 -17.67
N HIS A 33 -7.81 -6.94 -17.71
CA HIS A 33 -8.50 -7.83 -16.77
C HIS A 33 -7.82 -7.92 -15.37
N TYR A 34 -7.55 -6.78 -14.72
CA TYR A 34 -7.20 -6.74 -13.30
C TYR A 34 -8.48 -6.83 -12.47
N VAL A 35 -8.87 -8.06 -12.10
CA VAL A 35 -9.78 -8.27 -10.98
C VAL A 35 -9.00 -7.98 -9.70
N GLY A 36 -8.83 -6.70 -9.42
CA GLY A 36 -8.34 -6.17 -8.16
C GLY A 36 -9.33 -5.14 -7.64
N ILE A 37 -10.59 -5.54 -7.44
CA ILE A 37 -11.53 -4.76 -6.63
C ILE A 37 -11.11 -4.92 -5.17
N HIS A 38 -9.99 -4.29 -4.84
CA HIS A 38 -9.62 -3.90 -3.51
C HIS A 38 -9.34 -2.40 -3.62
N THR A 39 -10.41 -1.59 -3.76
CA THR A 39 -10.34 -0.16 -3.41
C THR A 39 -10.17 -0.13 -1.89
N SER A 40 -8.96 -0.46 -1.46
CA SER A 40 -8.58 -0.46 -0.06
C SER A 40 -8.01 0.91 0.19
N ASN A 41 -8.74 1.71 0.96
CA ASN A 41 -8.28 3.04 1.32
C ASN A 41 -7.40 2.92 2.57
N PHE A 42 -6.50 3.88 2.80
CA PHE A 42 -5.73 3.92 4.05
C PHE A 42 -6.64 3.97 5.29
N LYS A 43 -7.87 4.47 5.14
CA LYS A 43 -8.91 4.48 6.18
C LYS A 43 -9.32 3.08 6.64
N ASP A 44 -9.14 2.05 5.81
CA ASP A 44 -9.51 0.67 6.12
C ASP A 44 -8.47 -0.03 7.01
N PHE A 45 -7.29 0.58 7.19
CA PHE A 45 -6.19 0.03 8.01
C PHE A 45 -6.31 0.34 9.51
N VAL A 46 -7.42 0.95 9.95
CA VAL A 46 -7.69 1.24 11.37
C VAL A 46 -6.54 2.03 12.04
N LEU A 47 -5.92 2.94 11.28
CA LEU A 47 -4.83 3.78 11.79
C LEU A 47 -5.37 4.85 12.75
N LYS A 48 -4.49 5.40 13.59
CA LYS A 48 -4.83 6.54 14.46
C LYS A 48 -5.26 7.73 13.59
N PRO A 49 -6.27 8.53 13.99
CA PRO A 49 -6.79 9.63 13.15
C PRO A 49 -5.71 10.62 12.68
N GLU A 50 -4.73 10.92 13.53
CA GLU A 50 -3.59 11.79 13.21
C GLU A 50 -2.69 11.22 12.10
N LEU A 51 -2.55 9.89 12.02
CA LEU A 51 -1.80 9.24 10.94
C LEU A 51 -2.58 9.25 9.64
N LEU A 52 -3.90 9.01 9.67
CA LEU A 52 -4.75 9.11 8.48
C LEU A 52 -4.71 10.52 7.89
N ARG A 53 -4.73 11.55 8.74
CA ARG A 53 -4.54 12.94 8.31
C ARG A 53 -3.17 13.15 7.67
N ALA A 54 -2.10 12.69 8.32
CA ALA A 54 -0.74 12.84 7.79
C ALA A 54 -0.54 12.14 6.44
N VAL A 55 -1.17 10.97 6.24
CA VAL A 55 -1.17 10.24 4.97
C VAL A 55 -1.77 11.11 3.85
N VAL A 56 -2.92 11.75 4.10
CA VAL A 56 -3.56 12.66 3.14
C VAL A 56 -2.73 13.92 2.92
N ASP A 57 -2.21 14.53 3.98
CA ASP A 57 -1.38 15.74 3.91
C ASP A 57 -0.07 15.50 3.11
N CYS A 58 0.44 14.26 3.12
CA CYS A 58 1.58 13.83 2.31
C CYS A 58 1.22 13.46 0.85
N GLY A 59 -0.07 13.49 0.47
CA GLY A 59 -0.54 13.18 -0.88
C GLY A 59 -0.65 11.68 -1.19
N PHE A 60 -0.74 10.81 -0.18
CA PHE A 60 -1.01 9.39 -0.41
C PHE A 60 -2.52 9.16 -0.60
N GLU A 61 -2.90 8.71 -1.80
CA GLU A 61 -4.30 8.46 -2.15
C GLU A 61 -4.67 6.97 -2.05
N HIS A 62 -3.84 6.12 -2.65
CA HIS A 62 -4.05 4.67 -2.71
C HIS A 62 -2.83 3.93 -2.18
N PRO A 63 -3.02 2.92 -1.30
CA PRO A 63 -1.92 2.10 -0.84
C PRO A 63 -1.39 1.23 -1.98
N SER A 64 -0.08 1.02 -2.01
CA SER A 64 0.52 0.02 -2.90
C SER A 64 0.17 -1.40 -2.45
N GLU A 65 0.35 -2.39 -3.32
CA GLU A 65 0.11 -3.81 -3.01
C GLU A 65 0.84 -4.25 -1.73
N VAL A 66 2.14 -3.91 -1.63
CA VAL A 66 2.92 -4.24 -0.43
C VAL A 66 2.41 -3.56 0.84
N GLN A 67 1.86 -2.34 0.72
CA GLN A 67 1.25 -1.64 1.84
C GLN A 67 -0.08 -2.28 2.24
N HIS A 68 -0.90 -2.64 1.25
CA HIS A 68 -2.18 -3.30 1.48
C HIS A 68 -2.04 -4.61 2.24
N GLU A 69 -1.06 -5.44 1.85
CA GLU A 69 -0.79 -6.72 2.49
C GLU A 69 -0.12 -6.56 3.87
N CYS A 70 0.84 -5.65 3.99
CA CYS A 70 1.67 -5.58 5.20
C CYS A 70 1.09 -4.71 6.31
N ILE A 71 0.46 -3.56 5.99
CA ILE A 71 0.02 -2.60 7.03
C ILE A 71 -0.98 -3.24 8.00
N PRO A 72 -2.04 -3.96 7.57
CA PRO A 72 -3.01 -4.56 8.49
C PRO A 72 -2.39 -5.50 9.52
N GLN A 73 -1.38 -6.28 9.13
CA GLN A 73 -0.66 -7.17 10.04
C GLN A 73 0.34 -6.39 10.91
N ALA A 74 0.98 -5.36 10.35
CA ALA A 74 2.01 -4.58 11.03
C ALA A 74 1.43 -3.75 12.18
N VAL A 75 0.25 -3.17 11.99
CA VAL A 75 -0.45 -2.39 13.04
C VAL A 75 -0.95 -3.26 14.19
N LEU A 76 -1.00 -4.58 14.01
CA LEU A 76 -1.28 -5.56 15.08
C LEU A 76 -0.02 -5.95 15.87
N GLY A 77 1.16 -5.42 15.50
CA GLY A 77 2.43 -5.74 16.15
C GLY A 77 3.01 -7.10 15.77
N MET A 78 2.61 -7.65 14.62
CA MET A 78 3.12 -8.93 14.13
C MET A 78 4.49 -8.78 13.45
N ASP A 79 5.33 -9.81 13.57
CA ASP A 79 6.59 -9.90 12.83
C ASP A 79 6.33 -10.15 11.34
N ILE A 80 6.91 -9.30 10.50
CA ILE A 80 6.69 -9.31 9.05
C ILE A 80 8.03 -9.48 8.32
N ILE A 81 8.02 -10.42 7.37
CA ILE A 81 9.03 -10.51 6.32
C ILE A 81 8.35 -10.06 5.05
N CYS A 82 8.92 -9.03 4.41
CA CYS A 82 8.35 -8.40 3.23
C CYS A 82 9.43 -8.27 2.15
N GLN A 83 9.13 -8.77 0.95
CA GLN A 83 9.95 -8.58 -0.23
C GLN A 83 9.15 -7.83 -1.29
N ALA A 84 9.64 -6.66 -1.71
CA ALA A 84 9.08 -5.91 -2.83
C ALA A 84 10.18 -5.11 -3.53
N LYS A 85 9.92 -4.67 -4.76
CA LYS A 85 10.85 -3.82 -5.53
C LYS A 85 11.13 -2.50 -4.80
N SER A 86 12.26 -1.85 -5.12
CA SER A 86 12.54 -0.50 -4.62
C SER A 86 11.45 0.48 -5.10
N GLY A 87 11.15 1.51 -4.31
CA GLY A 87 10.11 2.49 -4.65
C GLY A 87 8.66 2.04 -4.38
N MET A 88 8.40 0.77 -4.05
CA MET A 88 7.02 0.27 -3.80
C MET A 88 6.42 0.70 -2.45
N GLY A 89 7.08 1.59 -1.70
CA GLY A 89 6.52 2.13 -0.46
C GLY A 89 6.67 1.25 0.79
N LYS A 90 7.62 0.29 0.80
CA LYS A 90 7.98 -0.51 2.00
C LYS A 90 8.32 0.35 3.22
N THR A 91 8.94 1.52 3.01
CA THR A 91 9.27 2.46 4.09
C THR A 91 8.01 2.95 4.80
N ALA A 92 6.95 3.27 4.06
CA ALA A 92 5.70 3.72 4.65
C ALA A 92 5.06 2.64 5.53
N VAL A 93 5.25 1.35 5.20
CA VAL A 93 4.72 0.23 5.99
C VAL A 93 5.24 0.28 7.41
N PHE A 94 6.56 0.24 7.60
CA PHE A 94 7.12 0.23 8.96
C PHE A 94 6.98 1.59 9.66
N VAL A 95 6.98 2.71 8.92
CA VAL A 95 6.76 4.04 9.53
C VAL A 95 5.34 4.14 10.09
N LEU A 96 4.32 3.80 9.31
CA LEU A 96 2.93 3.86 9.77
C LEU A 96 2.66 2.88 10.91
N ALA A 97 3.18 1.64 10.80
CA ALA A 97 3.01 0.64 11.85
C ALA A 97 3.68 1.03 13.17
N THR A 98 4.94 1.50 13.11
CA THR A 98 5.67 1.89 14.32
C THR A 98 5.04 3.12 14.98
N LEU A 99 4.63 4.14 14.22
CA LEU A 99 3.91 5.30 14.76
C LEU A 99 2.53 4.92 15.33
N HIS A 100 1.83 3.97 14.70
CA HIS A 100 0.55 3.49 15.20
C HIS A 100 0.70 2.81 16.57
N LEU A 101 1.69 1.93 16.71
CA LEU A 101 1.96 1.19 17.93
C LEU A 101 2.67 2.02 19.01
N LEU A 102 3.25 3.16 18.65
CA LEU A 102 4.05 3.98 19.57
C LEU A 102 3.20 4.50 20.74
N ALA A 103 3.73 4.30 21.95
CA ALA A 103 3.26 4.89 23.20
C ALA A 103 4.39 5.75 23.79
N PRO A 104 4.49 7.05 23.45
CA PRO A 104 5.63 7.88 23.82
C PRO A 104 5.93 7.89 25.33
N VAL A 105 7.16 7.52 25.70
CA VAL A 105 7.71 7.61 27.06
C VAL A 105 8.86 8.61 27.02
N ALA A 106 8.83 9.60 27.92
CA ALA A 106 9.85 10.64 27.98
C ALA A 106 11.26 10.04 28.20
N GLY A 107 12.21 10.39 27.33
CA GLY A 107 13.61 9.99 27.45
C GLY A 107 13.94 8.54 27.03
N GLY A 108 12.98 7.76 26.53
CA GLY A 108 13.19 6.38 26.08
C GLY A 108 13.18 6.22 24.56
N VAL A 109 14.14 5.48 24.00
CA VAL A 109 14.10 5.02 22.61
C VAL A 109 13.19 3.78 22.53
N GLN A 110 12.16 3.82 21.67
CA GLN A 110 11.18 2.74 21.51
C GLN A 110 11.22 2.06 20.14
N VAL A 111 11.76 2.75 19.13
CA VAL A 111 11.80 2.27 17.74
C VAL A 111 13.20 2.49 17.21
N GLY A 112 13.79 1.43 16.65
CA GLY A 112 15.06 1.48 15.92
C GLY A 112 14.85 0.99 14.50
N VAL A 113 15.34 1.74 13.53
CA VAL A 113 15.33 1.35 12.10
C VAL A 113 16.79 1.22 11.67
N LEU A 114 17.15 0.05 11.17
CA LEU A 114 18.48 -0.24 10.67
C LEU A 114 18.43 -0.28 9.14
N CYS A 115 19.35 0.42 8.49
CA CYS A 115 19.56 0.38 7.04
C CYS A 115 21.04 0.06 6.74
N HIS A 116 21.31 -0.35 5.50
CA HIS A 116 22.69 -0.60 5.05
C HIS A 116 23.50 0.69 4.95
#